data_AF-A0A218X651-F1
#
_entry.id   AF-A0A218X651-F1
#
_cell.length_a   1.000
_cell.length_b   1.000
_cell.length_c   1.000
_cell.angle_alpha   90.00
_cell.angle_beta   90.00
_cell.angle_gamma   90.00
#
_symmetry.space_group_name_H-M   'P 1'
#
loop_
_entity.id
_entity.type
_entity.pdbx_description
1 polymer ?
#
loop_
_entity_poly.entity_id
_entity_poly.type
_entity_poly.pdbx_seq_one_letter_code
_entity_poly.pdbx_strand_id
1 'polypeptide(L)'
;MAASDAAAKRRSLNEGLADPKLQQSSTGVSSSSSGSRPSPSYGRGYEVFLSFRGADTRDGFTDFLYTSLRDAGVDVFRDNEELHVGEEIGPQLLDRIERSKISIPIFSKNYASSKWCLREFACMMECRKRMKQTVLPIFYDVTPNEVQHPEKGIYAEAFSKHVEDSKRDPRIDVRKWREALEEVGTLKGWDLQNETNGHQGQLIKLVVGRVLSDLKKGHLILTEKFVRVDDKKRAVMRLLEVGNEDVRTIGVFGMGGIGKTTLAKVIYNEIMDYFDSCSFLKDIRATVLHLGGLKCLQNQLAADLSRCKDQDFTTTDEGMDELQRRFREKKVLVVLDDVDDSNQLKELASVAWFGPGSRVIVTTRNKNALGLTPEELQYEVEEMNPVWSMELFCKHAFRSDSPTVELRALSDAIVNTTGGLPLALEVIGSYLCGKGKVIWKETLKKLKEKPHMKVQEKLRISYDSLELEQQKIFLDIACHFIGKDRRVAIHMWEDCKFYPESGLDELILRSLIKIGGDNTFWMHDQLRDLGRAIVQQEDEKEPGNRSRLWNNEEALSVLQEKKVSIQVCRY
;
A
#
# COMPACT_ATOMS: atom_id res chain seq x y z
N MET A 1 41.20 -13.53 27.66
CA MET A 1 41.94 -14.75 27.99
C MET A 1 41.56 -15.17 29.40
N ALA A 2 41.21 -16.46 29.56
CA ALA A 2 40.77 -17.18 30.77
C ALA A 2 39.40 -16.75 31.35
N ALA A 3 38.27 -17.43 31.07
CA ALA A 3 37.85 -18.81 31.44
C ALA A 3 37.52 -18.91 32.94
N SER A 4 36.23 -18.99 33.28
CA SER A 4 35.44 -20.20 33.63
C SER A 4 35.67 -20.59 35.10
N ASP A 5 34.66 -20.72 35.95
CA ASP A 5 33.71 -21.83 36.13
C ASP A 5 33.07 -21.56 37.53
N ALA A 6 31.95 -22.08 38.01
CA ALA A 6 30.89 -23.00 37.61
C ALA A 6 29.81 -22.82 38.73
N ALA A 7 28.55 -22.58 38.37
CA ALA A 7 27.44 -23.54 38.46
C ALA A 7 27.22 -24.29 39.80
N ALA A 8 26.11 -23.90 40.45
CA ALA A 8 25.02 -24.75 40.96
C ALA A 8 25.15 -25.53 42.29
N LYS A 9 24.23 -25.25 43.24
CA LYS A 9 23.39 -26.30 43.85
C LYS A 9 22.09 -25.74 44.47
N ARG A 10 21.06 -26.60 44.41
CA ARG A 10 19.62 -26.39 44.59
C ARG A 10 19.12 -26.64 46.04
N ARG A 11 18.06 -25.89 46.39
CA ARG A 11 16.77 -26.25 47.05
C ARG A 11 16.64 -26.68 48.52
N SER A 12 15.47 -26.25 49.04
CA SER A 12 14.62 -26.76 50.14
C SER A 12 14.87 -26.08 51.50
N LEU A 13 13.90 -25.68 52.33
CA LEU A 13 12.45 -25.93 52.45
C LEU A 13 11.80 -24.82 53.31
N ASN A 14 10.49 -24.61 53.15
CA ASN A 14 9.59 -23.78 53.98
C ASN A 14 9.39 -24.37 55.38
N GLU A 15 9.08 -23.51 56.38
CA GLU A 15 7.88 -23.60 57.25
C GLU A 15 7.86 -22.48 58.30
N GLY A 16 6.66 -21.98 58.66
CA GLY A 16 6.46 -21.12 59.83
C GLY A 16 5.24 -20.18 59.78
N LEU A 17 4.04 -20.71 60.06
CA LEU A 17 2.76 -20.00 60.26
C LEU A 17 2.75 -19.11 61.53
N ALA A 18 1.98 -18.02 61.52
CA ALA A 18 1.11 -17.58 62.64
C ALA A 18 0.08 -16.50 62.21
N ASP A 19 -1.20 -16.81 62.40
CA ASP A 19 -2.41 -15.94 62.46
C ASP A 19 -2.47 -15.27 63.88
N PRO A 20 -3.26 -14.19 64.23
CA PRO A 20 -4.72 -14.08 64.00
C PRO A 20 -5.41 -12.66 63.92
N LYS A 21 -6.55 -12.64 63.18
CA LYS A 21 -7.89 -12.01 63.38
C LYS A 21 -8.15 -10.67 64.14
N LEU A 22 -8.92 -9.76 63.51
CA LEU A 22 -10.32 -9.34 63.80
C LEU A 22 -10.72 -8.02 63.06
N GLN A 23 -11.66 -8.08 62.10
CA GLN A 23 -13.03 -7.47 62.06
C GLN A 23 -13.12 -5.92 62.14
N GLN A 24 -13.98 -5.17 61.44
CA GLN A 24 -15.03 -5.31 60.40
C GLN A 24 -15.36 -3.84 60.00
N SER A 25 -15.49 -3.45 58.73
CA SER A 25 -16.71 -3.30 57.89
C SER A 25 -16.32 -2.24 56.84
N SER A 26 -16.71 -2.16 55.57
CA SER A 26 -17.88 -2.61 54.81
C SER A 26 -17.63 -2.30 53.32
N THR A 27 -18.33 -3.00 52.43
CA THR A 27 -18.52 -2.76 50.97
C THR A 27 -17.36 -3.08 50.01
N GLY A 28 -17.60 -3.98 49.03
CA GLY A 28 -16.85 -4.00 47.77
C GLY A 28 -16.44 -5.37 47.20
N VAL A 29 -17.27 -5.93 46.31
CA VAL A 29 -16.97 -6.65 45.05
C VAL A 29 -15.85 -7.72 44.99
N SER A 30 -16.20 -8.95 44.58
CA SER A 30 -15.51 -9.66 43.46
C SER A 30 -16.19 -11.00 43.11
N SER A 31 -17.18 -10.94 42.20
CA SER A 31 -17.59 -12.08 41.39
C SER A 31 -16.58 -12.24 40.24
N SER A 32 -15.88 -13.36 40.22
CA SER A 32 -15.00 -13.77 39.13
C SER A 32 -15.80 -14.03 37.86
N SER A 33 -15.89 -13.04 36.98
CA SER A 33 -16.37 -13.23 35.62
C SER A 33 -15.24 -13.78 34.76
N SER A 34 -15.38 -15.05 34.39
CA SER A 34 -14.69 -15.72 33.30
C SER A 34 -14.49 -14.78 32.10
N GLY A 35 -13.23 -14.56 31.72
CA GLY A 35 -12.88 -13.78 30.54
C GLY A 35 -13.49 -14.40 29.29
N SER A 36 -14.58 -13.82 28.80
CA SER A 36 -15.13 -14.09 27.49
C SER A 36 -14.07 -13.73 26.45
N ARG A 37 -13.50 -14.75 25.82
CA ARG A 37 -12.73 -14.57 24.58
C ARG A 37 -13.60 -13.81 23.58
N PRO A 38 -13.05 -12.85 22.82
CA PRO A 38 -13.82 -12.21 21.75
C PRO A 38 -14.26 -13.28 20.76
N SER A 39 -15.56 -13.41 20.56
CA SER A 39 -16.14 -14.20 19.48
C SER A 39 -15.50 -13.76 18.16
N PRO A 40 -15.07 -14.67 17.26
CA PRO A 40 -14.61 -14.26 15.95
C PRO A 40 -15.78 -13.57 15.25
N SER A 41 -15.53 -12.37 14.74
CA SER A 41 -16.46 -11.66 13.88
C SER A 41 -16.88 -12.56 12.72
N TYR A 42 -18.16 -12.92 12.65
CA TYR A 42 -18.78 -13.47 11.44
C TYR A 42 -18.61 -12.44 10.32
N GLY A 43 -17.71 -12.70 9.37
CA GLY A 43 -17.51 -11.77 8.23
C GLY A 43 -16.26 -11.90 7.37
N ARG A 44 -15.32 -12.81 7.64
CA ARG A 44 -14.20 -13.09 6.71
C ARG A 44 -14.32 -14.51 6.18
N GLY A 45 -14.47 -14.67 4.85
CA GLY A 45 -14.32 -15.97 4.18
C GLY A 45 -12.86 -16.44 4.21
N TYR A 46 -12.63 -17.74 4.02
CA TYR A 46 -11.28 -18.33 3.95
C TYR A 46 -10.56 -17.93 2.65
N GLU A 47 -9.24 -17.81 2.68
CA GLU A 47 -8.46 -17.46 1.48
C GLU A 47 -8.29 -18.65 0.52
N VAL A 48 -8.12 -19.85 1.07
CA VAL A 48 -7.95 -21.09 0.31
C VAL A 48 -8.97 -22.13 0.76
N PHE A 49 -9.57 -22.85 -0.18
CA PHE A 49 -10.39 -24.04 0.08
C PHE A 49 -9.67 -25.29 -0.44
N LEU A 50 -9.49 -26.30 0.40
CA LEU A 50 -8.95 -27.61 0.02
C LEU A 50 -10.09 -28.63 -0.12
N SER A 51 -10.25 -29.21 -1.32
CA SER A 51 -11.15 -30.35 -1.58
C SER A 51 -10.33 -31.61 -1.80
N PHE A 52 -10.62 -32.67 -1.07
CA PHE A 52 -9.83 -33.90 -1.09
C PHE A 52 -10.64 -35.08 -0.58
N ARG A 53 -10.22 -36.28 -0.95
CA ARG A 53 -10.77 -37.50 -0.34
C ARG A 53 -10.10 -37.75 1.00
N GLY A 54 -10.87 -37.60 2.08
CA GLY A 54 -10.40 -37.76 3.45
C GLY A 54 -9.76 -39.13 3.70
N ALA A 55 -10.39 -40.20 3.22
CA ALA A 55 -9.86 -41.56 3.37
C ALA A 55 -8.48 -41.77 2.70
N ASP A 56 -8.11 -40.94 1.71
CA ASP A 56 -6.90 -41.15 0.91
C ASP A 56 -5.73 -40.27 1.37
N THR A 57 -5.97 -38.98 1.62
CA THR A 57 -4.87 -38.00 1.75
C THR A 57 -4.90 -37.19 3.04
N ARG A 58 -5.91 -37.38 3.91
CA ARG A 58 -6.16 -36.55 5.10
C ARG A 58 -4.95 -36.42 6.00
N ASP A 59 -4.48 -37.53 6.55
CA ASP A 59 -3.39 -37.56 7.54
C ASP A 59 -1.99 -37.57 6.89
N GLY A 60 -1.95 -37.51 5.55
CA GLY A 60 -0.73 -37.48 4.75
C GLY A 60 -0.56 -36.14 4.04
N PHE A 61 -0.56 -36.19 2.71
CA PHE A 61 -0.28 -35.04 1.86
C PHE A 61 -1.12 -33.79 2.19
N THR A 62 -2.42 -33.97 2.45
CA THR A 62 -3.33 -32.84 2.71
C THR A 62 -3.05 -32.19 4.06
N ASP A 63 -2.71 -32.95 5.11
CA ASP A 63 -2.32 -32.40 6.41
C ASP A 63 -1.04 -31.56 6.30
N PHE A 64 -0.03 -32.07 5.60
CA PHE A 64 1.22 -31.34 5.39
C PHE A 64 1.01 -30.07 4.55
N LEU A 65 0.19 -30.13 3.50
CA LEU A 65 -0.14 -28.96 2.68
C LEU A 65 -0.92 -27.91 3.50
N TYR A 66 -1.93 -28.34 4.25
CA TYR A 66 -2.71 -27.48 5.14
C TYR A 66 -1.83 -26.77 6.16
N THR A 67 -0.99 -27.54 6.88
CA THR A 67 -0.09 -26.99 7.89
C THR A 67 0.94 -26.03 7.27
N SER A 68 1.52 -26.39 6.12
CA SER A 68 2.49 -25.52 5.43
C SER A 68 1.87 -24.20 4.95
N LEU A 69 0.62 -24.22 4.49
CA LEU A 69 -0.10 -23.00 4.13
C LEU A 69 -0.44 -22.14 5.36
N ARG A 70 -0.85 -22.76 6.47
CA ARG A 70 -1.12 -22.06 7.75
C ARG A 70 0.15 -21.44 8.34
N ASP A 71 1.26 -22.16 8.31
CA ASP A 71 2.58 -21.68 8.75
C ASP A 71 3.05 -20.50 7.90
N ALA A 72 2.65 -20.48 6.62
CA ALA A 72 2.89 -19.37 5.72
C ALA A 72 1.92 -18.18 5.90
N GLY A 73 1.02 -18.25 6.89
CA GLY A 73 0.08 -17.18 7.24
C GLY A 73 -1.20 -17.13 6.42
N VAL A 74 -1.51 -18.18 5.65
CA VAL A 74 -2.72 -18.26 4.81
C VAL A 74 -3.93 -18.73 5.62
N ASP A 75 -5.08 -18.11 5.44
CA ASP A 75 -6.33 -18.63 6.02
C ASP A 75 -6.93 -19.74 5.14
N VAL A 76 -6.81 -21.00 5.59
CA VAL A 76 -7.17 -22.17 4.80
C VAL A 76 -8.38 -22.87 5.43
N PHE A 77 -9.40 -23.13 4.61
CA PHE A 77 -10.42 -24.10 4.93
C PHE A 77 -9.99 -25.48 4.45
N ARG A 78 -9.87 -26.42 5.38
CA ARG A 78 -9.69 -27.85 5.08
C ARG A 78 -11.02 -28.53 5.30
N ASP A 79 -11.61 -29.05 4.22
CA ASP A 79 -12.86 -29.80 4.35
C ASP A 79 -12.70 -31.00 5.29
N ASN A 80 -13.78 -31.37 5.97
CA ASN A 80 -13.78 -32.46 6.94
C ASN A 80 -14.89 -33.46 6.64
N GLU A 81 -14.59 -34.40 5.74
CA GLU A 81 -15.53 -35.46 5.35
C GLU A 81 -16.09 -36.31 6.53
N GLU A 82 -15.38 -36.40 7.67
CA GLU A 82 -15.78 -37.24 8.82
C GLU A 82 -16.82 -36.58 9.73
N LEU A 83 -16.97 -35.26 9.66
CA LEU A 83 -18.00 -34.52 10.42
C LEU A 83 -19.38 -34.58 9.75
N HIS A 84 -19.51 -35.23 8.59
CA HIS A 84 -20.73 -35.26 7.79
C HIS A 84 -21.66 -36.45 8.05
N VAL A 85 -21.38 -37.27 9.06
CA VAL A 85 -22.30 -38.34 9.49
C VAL A 85 -23.44 -37.70 10.32
N GLY A 86 -24.50 -37.25 9.64
CA GLY A 86 -25.80 -36.93 10.27
C GLY A 86 -26.35 -35.50 10.16
N GLU A 87 -25.71 -34.55 9.47
CA GLU A 87 -26.21 -33.15 9.36
C GLU A 87 -26.33 -32.63 7.91
N GLU A 88 -27.38 -31.83 7.62
CA GLU A 88 -27.58 -31.07 6.36
C GLU A 88 -26.62 -29.85 6.26
N ILE A 89 -25.32 -30.08 6.06
CA ILE A 89 -24.30 -29.02 5.91
C ILE A 89 -24.00 -28.71 4.43
N GLY A 90 -24.91 -29.02 3.50
CA GLY A 90 -24.72 -28.76 2.07
C GLY A 90 -24.57 -27.26 1.70
N PRO A 91 -25.44 -26.35 2.19
CA PRO A 91 -25.41 -24.95 1.76
C PRO A 91 -24.23 -24.15 2.31
N GLN A 92 -23.82 -24.42 3.56
CA GLN A 92 -22.74 -23.68 4.22
C GLN A 92 -21.37 -24.00 3.63
N LEU A 93 -21.16 -25.23 3.16
CA LEU A 93 -19.91 -25.64 2.53
C LEU A 93 -19.75 -25.02 1.13
N LEU A 94 -20.83 -24.98 0.35
CA LEU A 94 -20.84 -24.29 -0.95
C LEU A 94 -20.63 -22.78 -0.79
N ASP A 95 -21.23 -22.15 0.23
CA ASP A 95 -20.97 -20.73 0.56
C ASP A 95 -19.49 -20.48 0.90
N ARG A 96 -18.80 -21.44 1.51
CA ARG A 96 -17.35 -21.35 1.77
C ARG A 96 -16.52 -21.42 0.49
N ILE A 97 -16.87 -22.32 -0.44
CA ILE A 97 -16.22 -22.39 -1.76
C ILE A 97 -16.41 -21.07 -2.51
N GLU A 98 -17.64 -20.54 -2.53
CA GLU A 98 -17.97 -19.27 -3.18
C GLU A 98 -17.21 -18.08 -2.59
N ARG A 99 -16.91 -18.11 -1.28
CA ARG A 99 -16.18 -17.05 -0.57
C ARG A 99 -14.66 -17.18 -0.61
N SER A 100 -14.13 -18.30 -1.09
CA SER A 100 -12.68 -18.50 -1.18
C SER A 100 -12.06 -17.84 -2.40
N LYS A 101 -10.81 -17.37 -2.27
CA LYS A 101 -10.07 -16.77 -3.41
C LYS A 101 -9.44 -17.84 -4.30
N ILE A 102 -8.96 -18.90 -3.69
CA ILE A 102 -8.30 -20.02 -4.37
C ILE A 102 -8.95 -21.33 -3.93
N SER A 103 -9.26 -22.20 -4.87
CA SER A 103 -9.74 -23.55 -4.62
C SER A 103 -8.72 -24.58 -5.12
N ILE A 104 -8.37 -25.55 -4.28
CA ILE A 104 -7.36 -26.57 -4.57
C ILE A 104 -8.01 -27.95 -4.46
N PRO A 105 -8.46 -28.55 -5.57
CA PRO A 105 -8.88 -29.94 -5.60
C PRO A 105 -7.65 -30.86 -5.65
N ILE A 106 -7.59 -31.83 -4.73
CA ILE A 106 -6.53 -32.83 -4.61
C ILE A 106 -7.10 -34.17 -5.07
N PHE A 107 -6.88 -34.50 -6.34
CA PHE A 107 -7.37 -35.72 -6.95
C PHE A 107 -6.54 -36.92 -6.54
N SER A 108 -7.22 -37.90 -5.96
CA SER A 108 -6.70 -39.22 -5.62
C SER A 108 -7.45 -40.34 -6.35
N LYS A 109 -6.94 -41.56 -6.34
CA LYS A 109 -7.59 -42.72 -6.98
C LYS A 109 -9.03 -42.98 -6.55
N ASN A 110 -9.41 -42.63 -5.30
CA ASN A 110 -10.78 -42.81 -4.83
C ASN A 110 -11.56 -41.49 -4.73
N TYR A 111 -11.06 -40.37 -5.27
CA TYR A 111 -11.72 -39.07 -5.19
C TYR A 111 -13.16 -39.10 -5.72
N ALA A 112 -13.37 -39.68 -6.91
CA ALA A 112 -14.68 -39.76 -7.54
C ALA A 112 -15.65 -40.72 -6.84
N SER A 113 -15.20 -41.54 -5.86
CA SER A 113 -16.12 -42.37 -5.06
C SER A 113 -17.01 -41.53 -4.14
N SER A 114 -16.57 -40.31 -3.77
CA SER A 114 -17.29 -39.40 -2.89
C SER A 114 -18.19 -38.46 -3.70
N LYS A 115 -19.51 -38.52 -3.46
CA LYS A 115 -20.47 -37.55 -4.01
C LYS A 115 -20.16 -36.13 -3.55
N TRP A 116 -19.59 -35.97 -2.35
CA TRP A 116 -19.23 -34.67 -1.80
C TRP A 116 -18.06 -34.04 -2.57
N CYS A 117 -16.94 -34.75 -2.71
CA CYS A 117 -15.79 -34.27 -3.49
C CYS A 117 -16.17 -33.86 -4.92
N LEU A 118 -17.09 -34.59 -5.56
CA LEU A 118 -17.59 -34.26 -6.91
C LEU A 118 -18.49 -33.01 -6.92
N ARG A 119 -19.33 -32.81 -5.89
CA ARG A 119 -20.15 -31.60 -5.73
C ARG A 119 -19.30 -30.37 -5.45
N GLU A 120 -18.32 -30.49 -4.56
CA GLU A 120 -17.38 -29.41 -4.25
C GLU A 120 -16.62 -28.99 -5.50
N PHE A 121 -16.04 -29.96 -6.22
CA PHE A 121 -15.30 -29.66 -7.44
C PHE A 121 -16.17 -29.03 -8.54
N ALA A 122 -17.40 -29.51 -8.73
CA ALA A 122 -18.34 -28.87 -9.65
C ALA A 122 -18.65 -27.41 -9.24
N CYS A 123 -18.81 -27.15 -7.95
CA CYS A 123 -18.99 -25.79 -7.44
C CYS A 123 -17.76 -24.90 -7.68
N MET A 124 -16.55 -25.42 -7.46
CA MET A 124 -15.30 -24.70 -7.77
C MET A 124 -15.22 -24.29 -9.24
N MET A 125 -15.58 -25.20 -10.15
CA MET A 125 -15.58 -24.92 -11.60
C MET A 125 -16.65 -23.90 -11.99
N GLU A 126 -17.82 -23.92 -11.35
CA GLU A 126 -18.83 -22.89 -11.52
C GLU A 126 -18.33 -21.52 -11.02
N CYS A 127 -17.72 -21.47 -9.83
CA CYS A 127 -17.13 -20.26 -9.26
C CYS A 127 -15.99 -19.71 -10.12
N ARG A 128 -15.17 -20.57 -10.73
CA ARG A 128 -14.16 -20.17 -11.71
C ARG A 128 -14.77 -19.44 -12.91
N LYS A 129 -15.86 -19.98 -13.48
CA LYS A 129 -16.54 -19.39 -14.64
C LYS A 129 -17.23 -18.08 -14.30
N ARG A 130 -17.97 -18.05 -13.19
CA ARG A 130 -18.84 -16.92 -12.79
C ARG A 130 -18.07 -15.81 -12.07
N MET A 131 -17.18 -16.17 -11.15
CA MET A 131 -16.53 -15.26 -10.19
C MET A 131 -15.01 -15.12 -10.44
N LYS A 132 -14.47 -15.74 -11.50
CA LYS A 132 -13.03 -15.72 -11.83
C LYS A 132 -12.12 -16.25 -10.69
N GLN A 133 -12.66 -17.12 -9.83
CA GLN A 133 -11.90 -17.78 -8.77
C GLN A 133 -10.76 -18.61 -9.37
N THR A 134 -9.59 -18.62 -8.72
CA THR A 134 -8.46 -19.44 -9.15
C THR A 134 -8.66 -20.89 -8.70
N VAL A 135 -8.58 -21.85 -9.62
CA VAL A 135 -8.60 -23.28 -9.32
C VAL A 135 -7.23 -23.88 -9.64
N LEU A 136 -6.60 -24.51 -8.67
CA LEU A 136 -5.25 -25.08 -8.77
C LEU A 136 -5.28 -26.58 -8.51
N PRO A 137 -5.51 -27.43 -9.53
CA PRO A 137 -5.65 -28.86 -9.32
C PRO A 137 -4.31 -29.55 -8.99
N ILE A 138 -4.34 -30.47 -8.04
CA ILE A 138 -3.24 -31.35 -7.68
C ILE A 138 -3.65 -32.78 -8.01
N PHE A 139 -2.85 -33.45 -8.83
CA PHE A 139 -3.03 -34.85 -9.18
C PHE A 139 -2.05 -35.68 -8.33
N TYR A 140 -2.56 -36.24 -7.23
CA TYR A 140 -1.74 -36.81 -6.16
C TYR A 140 -1.18 -38.19 -6.52
N ASP A 141 -2.05 -39.14 -6.86
CA ASP A 141 -1.68 -40.50 -7.28
C ASP A 141 -2.43 -40.94 -8.55
N VAL A 142 -2.84 -39.94 -9.32
CA VAL A 142 -3.56 -40.04 -10.60
C VAL A 142 -2.94 -39.05 -11.58
N THR A 143 -3.24 -39.20 -12.87
CA THR A 143 -2.84 -38.27 -13.93
C THR A 143 -4.01 -37.40 -14.38
N PRO A 144 -3.76 -36.21 -14.99
CA PRO A 144 -4.83 -35.37 -15.53
C PRO A 144 -5.74 -36.10 -16.52
N ASN A 145 -5.16 -36.99 -17.35
CA ASN A 145 -5.89 -37.75 -18.35
C ASN A 145 -6.86 -38.78 -17.73
N GLU A 146 -6.45 -39.40 -16.62
CA GLU A 146 -7.30 -40.34 -15.87
C GLU A 146 -8.47 -39.63 -15.18
N VAL A 147 -8.28 -38.39 -14.74
CA VAL A 147 -9.34 -37.57 -14.14
C VAL A 147 -10.30 -37.02 -15.20
N GLN A 148 -9.79 -36.61 -16.36
CA GLN A 148 -10.57 -36.00 -17.45
C GLN A 148 -11.61 -36.93 -18.08
N HIS A 149 -11.40 -38.25 -17.99
CA HIS A 149 -12.27 -39.24 -18.63
C HIS A 149 -12.98 -40.11 -17.58
N PRO A 150 -13.86 -39.55 -16.74
CA PRO A 150 -14.39 -40.25 -15.56
C PRO A 150 -15.20 -41.53 -15.85
N GLU A 151 -15.68 -41.71 -17.07
CA GLU A 151 -16.37 -42.94 -17.51
C GLU A 151 -15.44 -44.06 -17.97
N LYS A 152 -14.13 -43.78 -18.06
CA LYS A 152 -13.12 -44.72 -18.52
C LYS A 152 -11.97 -44.74 -17.49
N GLY A 153 -11.35 -45.89 -17.30
CA GLY A 153 -10.22 -46.01 -16.37
C GLY A 153 -10.66 -45.93 -14.89
N ILE A 154 -9.86 -45.26 -14.06
CA ILE A 154 -9.87 -45.41 -12.60
C ILE A 154 -11.17 -44.96 -11.91
N TYR A 155 -11.94 -44.05 -12.52
CA TYR A 155 -13.19 -43.54 -11.95
C TYR A 155 -14.45 -44.19 -12.52
N ALA A 156 -14.33 -45.07 -13.51
CA ALA A 156 -15.46 -45.63 -14.26
C ALA A 156 -16.47 -46.37 -13.37
N GLU A 157 -15.98 -47.17 -12.42
CA GLU A 157 -16.83 -47.91 -11.48
C GLU A 157 -17.59 -46.96 -10.54
N ALA A 158 -16.89 -45.98 -9.98
CA ALA A 158 -17.48 -44.96 -9.12
C ALA A 158 -18.56 -44.15 -9.84
N PHE A 159 -18.29 -43.73 -11.09
CA PHE A 159 -19.27 -43.00 -11.90
C PHE A 159 -20.48 -43.84 -12.28
N SER A 160 -20.29 -45.13 -12.62
CA SER A 160 -21.40 -46.04 -12.91
C SER A 160 -22.36 -46.15 -11.74
N LYS A 161 -21.82 -46.25 -10.52
CA LYS A 161 -22.61 -46.25 -9.28
C LYS A 161 -23.38 -44.94 -9.08
N HIS A 162 -22.75 -43.79 -9.32
CA HIS A 162 -23.43 -42.49 -9.18
C HIS A 162 -24.54 -42.30 -10.22
N VAL A 163 -24.39 -42.85 -11.44
CA VAL A 163 -25.45 -42.85 -12.47
C VAL A 163 -26.64 -43.71 -12.04
N GLU A 164 -26.41 -44.83 -11.35
CA GLU A 164 -27.50 -45.61 -10.78
C GLU A 164 -28.19 -44.88 -9.64
N ASP A 165 -27.41 -44.23 -8.77
CA ASP A 165 -27.93 -43.45 -7.66
C ASP A 165 -28.73 -42.23 -8.13
N SER A 166 -28.34 -41.58 -9.23
CA SER A 166 -29.07 -40.41 -9.77
C SER A 166 -30.44 -40.76 -10.36
N LYS A 167 -30.64 -42.03 -10.77
CA LYS A 167 -31.98 -42.53 -11.13
C LYS A 167 -32.91 -42.63 -9.91
N ARG A 168 -32.33 -42.72 -8.71
CA ARG A 168 -33.07 -42.88 -7.44
C ARG A 168 -33.19 -41.56 -6.67
N ASP A 169 -32.23 -40.66 -6.79
CA ASP A 169 -32.20 -39.35 -6.14
C ASP A 169 -31.97 -38.21 -7.17
N PRO A 170 -33.01 -37.40 -7.47
CA PRO A 170 -32.90 -36.27 -8.40
C PRO A 170 -31.91 -35.17 -7.98
N ARG A 171 -31.44 -35.17 -6.73
CA ARG A 171 -30.45 -34.20 -6.22
C ARG A 171 -29.02 -34.49 -6.72
N ILE A 172 -28.80 -35.66 -7.32
CA ILE A 172 -27.50 -36.11 -7.84
C ILE A 172 -27.38 -35.72 -9.32
N ASP A 173 -26.66 -34.63 -9.60
CA ASP A 173 -26.41 -34.16 -10.96
C ASP A 173 -25.06 -34.67 -11.49
N VAL A 174 -25.05 -35.94 -11.95
CA VAL A 174 -23.86 -36.59 -12.52
C VAL A 174 -23.36 -35.88 -13.78
N ARG A 175 -24.27 -35.22 -14.53
CA ARG A 175 -23.89 -34.47 -15.74
C ARG A 175 -22.99 -33.29 -15.38
N LYS A 176 -23.34 -32.51 -14.35
CA LYS A 176 -22.46 -31.42 -13.88
C LYS A 176 -21.10 -31.91 -13.41
N TRP A 177 -21.04 -33.04 -12.71
CA TRP A 177 -19.77 -33.61 -12.24
C TRP A 177 -18.88 -34.04 -13.39
N ARG A 178 -19.47 -34.68 -14.40
CA ARG A 178 -18.78 -35.04 -15.64
C ARG A 178 -18.20 -33.82 -16.34
N GLU A 179 -19.01 -32.80 -16.61
CA GLU A 179 -18.57 -31.58 -17.30
C GLU A 179 -17.42 -30.88 -16.55
N ALA A 180 -17.49 -30.84 -15.22
CA ALA A 180 -16.43 -30.28 -14.40
C ALA A 180 -15.10 -31.07 -14.53
N LEU A 181 -15.16 -32.40 -14.50
CA LEU A 181 -13.98 -33.26 -14.63
C LEU A 181 -13.40 -33.22 -16.05
N GLU A 182 -14.23 -33.20 -17.09
CA GLU A 182 -13.78 -33.06 -18.48
C GLU A 182 -13.03 -31.73 -18.71
N GLU A 183 -13.42 -30.67 -18.01
CA GLU A 183 -12.76 -29.36 -18.09
C GLU A 183 -11.45 -29.29 -17.30
N VAL A 184 -11.22 -30.18 -16.31
CA VAL A 184 -10.00 -30.15 -15.48
C VAL A 184 -8.73 -30.32 -16.32
N GLY A 185 -8.80 -31.07 -17.43
CA GLY A 185 -7.67 -31.27 -18.35
C GLY A 185 -7.21 -29.99 -19.05
N THR A 186 -8.03 -28.93 -19.03
CA THR A 186 -7.66 -27.60 -19.55
C THR A 186 -6.95 -26.74 -18.51
N LEU A 187 -6.94 -27.14 -17.24
CA LEU A 187 -6.32 -26.40 -16.15
C LEU A 187 -4.85 -26.77 -16.00
N LYS A 188 -4.03 -25.76 -15.73
CA LYS A 188 -2.65 -25.99 -15.30
C LYS A 188 -2.64 -26.44 -13.84
N GLY A 189 -2.39 -27.71 -13.60
CA GLY A 189 -2.21 -28.30 -12.27
C GLY A 189 -0.81 -28.86 -12.07
N TRP A 190 -0.62 -29.57 -10.95
CA TRP A 190 0.61 -30.32 -10.69
C TRP A 190 0.33 -31.81 -10.59
N ASP A 191 1.10 -32.58 -11.35
CA ASP A 191 1.16 -34.03 -11.26
C ASP A 191 2.35 -34.42 -10.38
N LEU A 192 2.10 -35.15 -9.28
CA LEU A 192 3.14 -35.44 -8.28
C LEU A 192 4.34 -36.19 -8.88
N GLN A 193 4.10 -37.12 -9.82
CA GLN A 193 5.15 -37.92 -10.44
C GLN A 193 5.95 -37.10 -11.44
N ASN A 194 5.27 -36.37 -12.34
CA ASN A 194 5.94 -35.62 -13.40
C ASN A 194 6.65 -34.36 -12.90
N GLU A 195 6.12 -33.70 -11.88
CA GLU A 195 6.67 -32.41 -11.40
C GLU A 195 7.83 -32.59 -10.41
N THR A 196 7.80 -33.67 -9.61
CA THR A 196 8.74 -33.82 -8.49
C THR A 196 9.27 -35.24 -8.29
N ASN A 197 9.09 -36.14 -9.28
CA ASN A 197 9.46 -37.55 -9.17
C ASN A 197 8.91 -38.24 -7.91
N GLY A 198 7.69 -37.87 -7.48
CA GLY A 198 7.06 -38.42 -6.28
C GLY A 198 7.42 -37.71 -4.97
N HIS A 199 8.27 -36.69 -4.97
CA HIS A 199 8.69 -35.98 -3.74
C HIS A 199 7.63 -34.99 -3.24
N GLN A 200 6.68 -35.49 -2.45
CA GLN A 200 5.55 -34.73 -1.87
C GLN A 200 5.97 -33.40 -1.21
N GLY A 201 7.06 -33.38 -0.43
CA GLY A 201 7.52 -32.16 0.24
C GLY A 201 8.01 -31.07 -0.73
N GLN A 202 8.55 -31.43 -1.89
CA GLN A 202 8.93 -30.46 -2.93
C GLN A 202 7.68 -29.88 -3.59
N LEU A 203 6.70 -30.74 -3.89
CA LEU A 203 5.44 -30.31 -4.47
C LEU A 203 4.71 -29.33 -3.55
N ILE A 204 4.65 -29.63 -2.25
CA ILE A 204 4.04 -28.73 -1.25
C ILE A 204 4.73 -27.36 -1.27
N LYS A 205 6.07 -27.29 -1.36
CA LYS A 205 6.78 -25.99 -1.45
C LYS A 205 6.40 -25.22 -2.71
N LEU A 206 6.26 -25.89 -3.86
CA LEU A 206 5.83 -25.27 -5.11
C LEU A 206 4.41 -24.72 -5.00
N VAL A 207 3.49 -25.54 -4.48
CA VAL A 207 2.09 -25.15 -4.28
C VAL A 207 1.99 -23.98 -3.30
N VAL A 208 2.65 -24.04 -2.14
CA VAL A 208 2.67 -22.94 -1.16
C VAL A 208 3.26 -21.68 -1.78
N GLY A 209 4.37 -21.77 -2.51
CA GLY A 209 4.97 -20.63 -3.20
C GLY A 209 4.01 -20.01 -4.23
N ARG A 210 3.29 -20.84 -4.98
CA ARG A 210 2.29 -20.39 -5.95
C ARG A 210 1.07 -19.76 -5.29
N VAL A 211 0.52 -20.40 -4.26
CA VAL A 211 -0.61 -19.88 -3.47
C VAL A 211 -0.25 -18.57 -2.82
N LEU A 212 0.92 -18.47 -2.19
CA LEU A 212 1.41 -17.20 -1.65
C LEU A 212 1.55 -16.15 -2.75
N SER A 213 2.04 -16.48 -3.95
CA SER A 213 2.12 -15.52 -5.05
C SER A 213 0.73 -15.03 -5.50
N ASP A 214 -0.23 -15.96 -5.62
CA ASP A 214 -1.59 -15.67 -6.07
C ASP A 214 -2.43 -14.96 -4.98
N LEU A 215 -2.14 -15.18 -3.69
CA LEU A 215 -2.74 -14.47 -2.54
C LEU A 215 -2.04 -13.15 -2.23
N LYS A 216 -0.71 -13.10 -2.37
CA LYS A 216 0.09 -11.88 -2.23
C LYS A 216 -0.12 -10.91 -3.37
N LYS A 217 -0.93 -11.24 -4.39
CA LYS A 217 -1.26 -10.38 -5.54
C LYS A 217 -1.16 -8.90 -5.13
N GLY A 218 0.03 -8.36 -5.45
CA GLY A 218 0.64 -7.03 -5.20
C GLY A 218 0.10 -6.06 -4.14
N HIS A 219 -0.77 -6.43 -3.20
CA HIS A 219 -1.39 -5.46 -2.30
C HIS A 219 -0.31 -4.68 -1.53
N LEU A 220 -0.25 -3.39 -1.82
CA LEU A 220 0.71 -2.49 -1.23
C LEU A 220 0.28 -2.22 0.19
N ILE A 221 1.21 -2.44 1.14
CA ILE A 221 0.95 -2.19 2.55
C ILE A 221 0.61 -0.70 2.71
N LEU A 222 -0.63 -0.44 3.11
CA LEU A 222 -1.07 0.86 3.59
C LEU A 222 -0.68 0.97 5.07
N THR A 223 -0.41 2.19 5.53
CA THR A 223 -0.19 2.44 6.95
C THR A 223 -1.42 2.03 7.76
N GLU A 224 -1.23 1.37 8.91
CA GLU A 224 -2.31 1.00 9.83
C GLU A 224 -3.14 2.22 10.28
N LYS A 225 -2.57 3.42 10.16
CA LYS A 225 -3.17 4.71 10.54
C LYS A 225 -3.81 5.45 9.37
N PHE A 226 -4.11 4.75 8.28
CA PHE A 226 -4.71 5.34 7.08
C PHE A 226 -6.07 5.99 7.37
N VAL A 227 -6.33 7.12 6.73
CA VAL A 227 -7.62 7.85 6.76
C VAL A 227 -8.19 7.89 5.35
N ARG A 228 -9.52 7.77 5.25
CA ARG A 228 -10.23 7.69 3.97
C ARG A 228 -9.89 8.86 3.05
N VAL A 229 -9.65 8.55 1.78
CA VAL A 229 -9.36 9.52 0.70
C VAL A 229 -10.43 9.44 -0.41
N ASP A 230 -11.66 9.09 -0.05
CA ASP A 230 -12.69 8.62 -0.98
C ASP A 230 -13.01 9.61 -2.11
N ASP A 231 -13.00 10.92 -1.85
CA ASP A 231 -13.27 11.93 -2.87
C ASP A 231 -12.15 11.99 -3.93
N LYS A 232 -10.89 12.08 -3.47
CA LYS A 232 -9.69 12.12 -4.32
C LYS A 232 -9.54 10.83 -5.11
N LYS A 233 -9.79 9.70 -4.43
CA LYS A 233 -9.83 8.37 -5.04
C LYS A 233 -10.87 8.30 -6.16
N ARG A 234 -12.11 8.73 -5.90
CA ARG A 234 -13.17 8.76 -6.92
C ARG A 234 -12.80 9.63 -8.11
N ALA A 235 -12.16 10.78 -7.90
CA ALA A 235 -11.70 11.64 -8.99
C ALA A 235 -10.70 10.91 -9.90
N VAL A 236 -9.63 10.33 -9.34
CA VAL A 236 -8.62 9.61 -10.13
C VAL A 236 -9.21 8.34 -10.76
N MET A 237 -10.10 7.62 -10.07
CA MET A 237 -10.80 6.46 -10.61
C MET A 237 -11.65 6.80 -11.84
N ARG A 238 -12.26 8.00 -11.88
CA ARG A 238 -12.97 8.49 -13.06
C ARG A 238 -12.02 8.75 -14.23
N LEU A 239 -10.83 9.32 -13.98
CA LEU A 239 -9.83 9.54 -15.03
C LEU A 239 -9.29 8.22 -15.60
N LEU A 240 -9.15 7.22 -14.72
CA LEU A 240 -8.69 5.89 -15.11
C LEU A 240 -9.68 5.19 -16.04
N GLU A 241 -11.00 5.38 -15.90
CA GLU A 241 -12.02 4.67 -16.70
C GLU A 241 -11.69 3.16 -16.86
N VAL A 242 -11.52 2.48 -15.73
CA VAL A 242 -11.18 1.04 -15.71
C VAL A 242 -12.29 0.27 -16.40
N GLY A 243 -11.95 -0.44 -17.48
CA GLY A 243 -12.90 -1.16 -18.33
C GLY A 243 -12.87 -0.75 -19.80
N ASN A 244 -12.36 0.45 -20.11
CA ASN A 244 -12.13 0.86 -21.51
C ASN A 244 -10.89 0.19 -22.09
N GLU A 245 -10.90 -0.09 -23.39
CA GLU A 245 -9.86 -0.83 -24.13
C GLU A 245 -8.64 0.03 -24.53
N ASP A 246 -8.66 1.33 -24.29
CA ASP A 246 -7.50 2.19 -24.56
C ASP A 246 -6.39 2.03 -23.51
N VAL A 247 -5.21 2.59 -23.78
CA VAL A 247 -4.08 2.63 -22.84
C VAL A 247 -3.92 4.06 -22.33
N ARG A 248 -3.91 4.24 -21.01
CA ARG A 248 -3.85 5.58 -20.40
C ARG A 248 -2.74 5.73 -19.39
N THR A 249 -2.11 6.89 -19.41
CA THR A 249 -1.21 7.37 -18.36
C THR A 249 -1.89 8.52 -17.62
N ILE A 250 -2.02 8.38 -16.30
CA ILE A 250 -2.63 9.37 -15.41
C ILE A 250 -1.52 9.98 -14.56
N GLY A 251 -1.40 11.30 -14.59
CA GLY A 251 -0.43 12.04 -13.79
C GLY A 251 -1.03 12.55 -12.49
N VAL A 252 -0.59 12.05 -11.35
CA VAL A 252 -0.99 12.53 -10.02
C VAL A 252 0.13 13.41 -9.48
N PHE A 253 -0.09 14.72 -9.43
CA PHE A 253 0.95 15.69 -9.07
C PHE A 253 0.56 16.58 -7.89
N GLY A 254 1.53 17.35 -7.38
CA GLY A 254 1.35 18.25 -6.24
C GLY A 254 2.58 18.34 -5.35
N MET A 255 2.50 19.15 -4.31
CA MET A 255 3.60 19.41 -3.36
C MET A 255 4.12 18.12 -2.67
N GLY A 256 5.39 18.15 -2.23
CA GLY A 256 5.95 17.11 -1.36
C GLY A 256 5.11 16.88 -0.09
N GLY A 257 4.87 15.61 0.27
CA GLY A 257 4.15 15.27 1.51
C GLY A 257 2.61 15.40 1.47
N ILE A 258 2.03 15.79 0.33
CA ILE A 258 0.57 15.97 0.16
C ILE A 258 -0.22 14.65 0.10
N GLY A 259 0.46 13.50 -0.08
CA GLY A 259 -0.17 12.17 -0.06
C GLY A 259 -0.34 11.46 -1.40
N LYS A 260 0.31 11.92 -2.48
CA LYS A 260 0.24 11.30 -3.83
C LYS A 260 0.53 9.80 -3.84
N THR A 261 1.66 9.38 -3.25
CA THR A 261 2.06 7.97 -3.13
C THR A 261 1.00 7.14 -2.41
N THR A 262 0.42 7.68 -1.35
CA THR A 262 -0.64 7.01 -0.59
C THR A 262 -1.91 6.86 -1.42
N LEU A 263 -2.30 7.90 -2.16
CA LEU A 263 -3.45 7.85 -3.08
C LEU A 263 -3.23 6.80 -4.17
N ALA A 264 -2.06 6.76 -4.78
CA ALA A 264 -1.72 5.78 -5.81
C ALA A 264 -1.75 4.34 -5.27
N LYS A 265 -1.26 4.10 -4.05
CA LYS A 265 -1.32 2.77 -3.40
C LYS A 265 -2.75 2.30 -3.14
N VAL A 266 -3.61 3.20 -2.66
CA VAL A 266 -5.03 2.89 -2.39
C VAL A 266 -5.73 2.49 -3.69
N ILE A 267 -5.53 3.26 -4.75
CA ILE A 267 -6.12 2.99 -6.06
C ILE A 267 -5.58 1.68 -6.63
N TYR A 268 -4.27 1.47 -6.56
CA TYR A 268 -3.64 0.23 -7.03
C TYR A 268 -4.27 -1.01 -6.40
N ASN A 269 -4.39 -1.03 -5.06
CA ASN A 269 -4.99 -2.16 -4.35
C ASN A 269 -6.46 -2.39 -4.72
N GLU A 270 -7.20 -1.31 -5.03
CA GLU A 270 -8.61 -1.41 -5.39
C GLU A 270 -8.85 -1.96 -6.79
N ILE A 271 -7.94 -1.66 -7.74
CA ILE A 271 -8.17 -2.00 -9.15
C ILE A 271 -7.27 -3.08 -9.71
N MET A 272 -6.26 -3.53 -8.96
CA MET A 272 -5.28 -4.50 -9.48
C MET A 272 -5.89 -5.82 -9.96
N ASP A 273 -7.03 -6.24 -9.39
CA ASP A 273 -7.70 -7.48 -9.81
C ASP A 273 -8.35 -7.40 -11.20
N TYR A 274 -8.47 -6.20 -11.80
CA TYR A 274 -8.98 -6.00 -13.17
C TYR A 274 -7.91 -6.16 -14.26
N PHE A 275 -6.66 -6.43 -13.89
CA PHE A 275 -5.49 -6.50 -14.78
C PHE A 275 -4.78 -7.85 -14.68
N ASP A 276 -4.12 -8.27 -15.76
CA ASP A 276 -3.43 -9.57 -15.83
C ASP A 276 -2.16 -9.57 -14.97
N SER A 277 -1.46 -8.43 -15.01
CA SER A 277 -0.18 -8.19 -14.35
C SER A 277 -0.12 -6.77 -13.80
N CYS A 278 0.52 -6.61 -12.65
CA CYS A 278 0.64 -5.31 -11.99
C CYS A 278 2.07 -5.09 -11.49
N SER A 279 2.54 -3.84 -11.46
CA SER A 279 3.83 -3.46 -10.86
C SER A 279 3.74 -2.10 -10.17
N PHE A 280 4.48 -1.95 -9.07
CA PHE A 280 4.64 -0.71 -8.34
C PHE A 280 6.13 -0.41 -8.18
N LEU A 281 6.61 0.58 -8.91
CA LEU A 281 8.00 1.05 -8.84
C LEU A 281 8.07 2.23 -7.87
N LYS A 282 8.76 2.02 -6.75
CA LYS A 282 8.84 2.98 -5.64
C LYS A 282 10.04 3.92 -5.78
N ASP A 283 9.89 5.17 -5.33
CA ASP A 283 10.99 6.12 -5.13
C ASP A 283 11.93 6.25 -6.36
N ILE A 284 11.37 6.43 -7.56
CA ILE A 284 12.11 6.41 -8.84
C ILE A 284 13.20 7.48 -8.85
N ARG A 285 12.87 8.72 -8.49
CA ARG A 285 13.84 9.82 -8.39
C ARG A 285 15.05 9.49 -7.53
N ALA A 286 14.86 8.81 -6.41
CA ALA A 286 15.98 8.42 -5.54
C ALA A 286 16.77 7.25 -6.14
N THR A 287 16.06 6.28 -6.75
CA THR A 287 16.66 5.07 -7.30
C THR A 287 17.56 5.36 -8.51
N VAL A 288 17.13 6.27 -9.40
CA VAL A 288 17.87 6.63 -10.63
C VAL A 288 19.21 7.33 -10.33
N LEU A 289 19.38 7.93 -9.15
CA LEU A 289 20.65 8.53 -8.73
C LEU A 289 21.74 7.48 -8.45
N HIS A 290 21.37 6.21 -8.25
CA HIS A 290 22.34 5.13 -8.07
C HIS A 290 22.84 4.59 -9.42
N LEU A 291 24.09 4.12 -9.45
CA LEU A 291 24.68 3.52 -10.65
C LEU A 291 23.84 2.32 -11.11
N GLY A 292 23.32 2.38 -12.34
CA GLY A 292 22.45 1.33 -12.89
C GLY A 292 21.02 1.32 -12.33
N GLY A 293 20.61 2.35 -11.59
CA GLY A 293 19.29 2.42 -10.96
C GLY A 293 18.12 2.25 -11.92
N LEU A 294 18.21 2.84 -13.12
CA LEU A 294 17.19 2.71 -14.15
C LEU A 294 17.07 1.27 -14.69
N LYS A 295 18.20 0.61 -14.97
CA LYS A 295 18.24 -0.82 -15.33
C LYS A 295 17.60 -1.68 -14.23
N CYS A 296 17.89 -1.38 -12.96
CA CYS A 296 17.27 -2.09 -11.83
C CYS A 296 15.75 -1.94 -11.82
N LEU A 297 15.23 -0.74 -12.08
CA LEU A 297 13.79 -0.47 -12.17
C LEU A 297 13.13 -1.22 -13.34
N GLN A 298 13.78 -1.27 -14.51
CA GLN A 298 13.30 -2.04 -15.66
C GLN A 298 13.28 -3.54 -15.38
N ASN A 299 14.33 -4.09 -14.76
CA ASN A 299 14.37 -5.49 -14.34
C ASN A 299 13.26 -5.81 -13.33
N GLN A 300 13.02 -4.91 -12.37
CA GLN A 300 11.92 -5.05 -11.41
C GLN A 300 10.56 -5.04 -12.13
N LEU A 301 10.33 -4.09 -13.03
CA LEU A 301 9.10 -4.01 -13.82
C LEU A 301 8.86 -5.31 -14.62
N ALA A 302 9.90 -5.81 -15.30
CA ALA A 302 9.84 -7.05 -16.05
C ALA A 302 9.52 -8.25 -15.15
N ALA A 303 10.13 -8.31 -13.96
CA ALA A 303 9.92 -9.39 -13.00
C ALA A 303 8.51 -9.37 -12.42
N ASP A 304 8.01 -8.21 -12.01
CA ASP A 304 6.66 -8.01 -11.49
C ASP A 304 5.59 -8.40 -12.53
N LEU A 305 5.76 -7.90 -13.77
CA LEU A 305 4.77 -8.13 -14.83
C LEU A 305 4.84 -9.55 -15.43
N SER A 306 6.00 -10.20 -15.43
CA SER A 306 6.17 -11.57 -15.90
C SER A 306 5.92 -12.63 -14.81
N ARG A 307 5.94 -12.24 -13.53
CA ARG A 307 5.97 -13.13 -12.35
C ARG A 307 7.13 -14.14 -12.38
N CYS A 308 8.25 -13.76 -13.01
CA CYS A 308 9.46 -14.57 -13.14
C CYS A 308 10.68 -13.71 -12.76
N LYS A 309 11.54 -14.23 -11.88
CA LYS A 309 12.67 -13.48 -11.30
C LYS A 309 13.93 -13.47 -12.18
N ASP A 310 13.96 -14.24 -13.25
CA ASP A 310 15.14 -14.39 -14.11
C ASP A 310 15.18 -13.28 -15.18
N GLN A 311 15.28 -12.02 -14.73
CA GLN A 311 15.47 -10.85 -15.61
C GLN A 311 16.84 -10.24 -15.34
N ASP A 312 17.70 -10.18 -16.35
CA ASP A 312 18.96 -9.45 -16.30
C ASP A 312 19.22 -8.77 -17.65
N PHE A 313 18.54 -7.65 -17.89
CA PHE A 313 18.85 -6.80 -19.04
C PHE A 313 20.27 -6.27 -18.93
N THR A 314 21.10 -6.41 -19.94
CA THR A 314 22.49 -5.93 -19.90
C THR A 314 22.57 -4.41 -19.99
N THR A 315 21.64 -3.77 -20.71
CA THR A 315 21.54 -2.33 -20.89
C THR A 315 20.10 -1.81 -20.71
N THR A 316 19.95 -0.49 -20.55
CA THR A 316 18.62 0.15 -20.47
C THR A 316 17.84 0.00 -21.77
N ASP A 317 18.50 0.14 -22.92
CA ASP A 317 17.86 0.04 -24.24
C ASP A 317 17.32 -1.37 -24.49
N GLU A 318 18.09 -2.40 -24.14
CA GLU A 318 17.64 -3.79 -24.19
C GLU A 318 16.40 -4.00 -23.30
N GLY A 319 16.40 -3.40 -22.11
CA GLY A 319 15.26 -3.45 -21.20
C GLY A 319 14.00 -2.84 -21.81
N MET A 320 14.12 -1.68 -22.48
CA MET A 320 12.98 -1.03 -23.16
C MET A 320 12.40 -1.91 -24.27
N ASP A 321 13.26 -2.40 -25.16
CA ASP A 321 12.84 -3.22 -26.31
C ASP A 321 12.15 -4.51 -25.83
N GLU A 322 12.71 -5.15 -24.80
CA GLU A 322 12.17 -6.40 -24.29
C GLU A 322 10.88 -6.22 -23.49
N LEU A 323 10.77 -5.16 -22.69
CA LEU A 323 9.52 -4.78 -22.01
C LEU A 323 8.42 -4.51 -23.04
N GLN A 324 8.72 -3.70 -24.05
CA GLN A 324 7.77 -3.40 -25.11
C GLN A 324 7.32 -4.68 -25.84
N ARG A 325 8.27 -5.53 -26.26
CA ARG A 325 7.97 -6.77 -26.99
C ARG A 325 7.10 -7.73 -26.17
N ARG A 326 7.36 -7.87 -24.86
CA ARG A 326 6.66 -8.83 -23.99
C ARG A 326 5.28 -8.40 -23.54
N PHE A 327 5.06 -7.09 -23.38
CA PHE A 327 3.84 -6.56 -22.76
C PHE A 327 2.88 -5.87 -23.73
N ARG A 328 3.21 -5.81 -25.02
CA ARG A 328 2.40 -5.18 -26.08
C ARG A 328 0.96 -5.69 -26.18
N GLU A 329 0.70 -6.92 -25.76
CA GLU A 329 -0.63 -7.55 -25.81
C GLU A 329 -1.22 -7.83 -24.43
N LYS A 330 -0.54 -7.42 -23.35
CA LYS A 330 -0.99 -7.67 -21.99
C LYS A 330 -1.68 -6.46 -21.40
N LYS A 331 -2.78 -6.70 -20.70
CA LYS A 331 -3.49 -5.69 -19.93
C LYS A 331 -2.84 -5.52 -18.57
N VAL A 332 -2.11 -4.42 -18.37
CA VAL A 332 -1.30 -4.20 -17.17
C VAL A 332 -1.68 -2.96 -16.37
N LEU A 333 -1.40 -2.99 -15.07
CA LEU A 333 -1.44 -1.84 -14.18
C LEU A 333 -0.04 -1.52 -13.67
N VAL A 334 0.47 -0.33 -14.01
CA VAL A 334 1.80 0.11 -13.57
C VAL A 334 1.68 1.39 -12.76
N VAL A 335 2.34 1.45 -11.61
CA VAL A 335 2.47 2.67 -10.83
C VAL A 335 3.93 3.07 -10.75
N LEU A 336 4.23 4.29 -11.18
CA LEU A 336 5.55 4.92 -11.12
C LEU A 336 5.53 6.00 -10.03
N ASP A 337 6.22 5.76 -8.92
CA ASP A 337 6.20 6.63 -7.75
C ASP A 337 7.42 7.56 -7.66
N ASP A 338 7.16 8.85 -7.41
CA ASP A 338 8.16 9.93 -7.30
C ASP A 338 9.02 10.06 -8.58
N VAL A 339 8.39 10.18 -9.74
CA VAL A 339 9.07 10.51 -11.02
C VAL A 339 9.42 12.01 -11.03
N ASP A 340 10.62 12.36 -11.49
CA ASP A 340 11.11 13.77 -11.46
C ASP A 340 11.44 14.32 -12.86
N ASP A 341 11.67 13.44 -13.83
CA ASP A 341 12.04 13.80 -15.21
C ASP A 341 11.22 13.00 -16.24
N SER A 342 10.85 13.66 -17.35
CA SER A 342 10.04 13.04 -18.41
C SER A 342 10.74 11.88 -19.13
N ASN A 343 12.07 11.84 -19.14
CA ASN A 343 12.84 10.75 -19.73
C ASN A 343 12.71 9.48 -18.90
N GLN A 344 12.65 9.59 -17.57
CA GLN A 344 12.40 8.43 -16.69
C GLN A 344 11.05 7.77 -17.04
N LEU A 345 10.03 8.56 -17.35
CA LEU A 345 8.74 8.05 -17.79
C LEU A 345 8.85 7.32 -19.14
N LYS A 346 9.56 7.91 -20.12
CA LYS A 346 9.78 7.29 -21.45
C LYS A 346 10.54 5.97 -21.35
N GLU A 347 11.51 5.88 -20.45
CA GLU A 347 12.40 4.72 -20.26
C GLU A 347 11.81 3.62 -19.37
N LEU A 348 10.72 3.88 -18.65
CA LEU A 348 10.08 2.93 -17.73
C LEU A 348 8.66 2.53 -18.13
N ALA A 349 7.85 3.44 -18.69
CA ALA A 349 6.48 3.13 -19.07
C ALA A 349 5.96 4.08 -20.15
N SER A 350 6.06 3.65 -21.41
CA SER A 350 5.37 4.30 -22.52
C SER A 350 4.02 3.64 -22.80
N VAL A 351 3.03 4.43 -23.21
CA VAL A 351 1.71 3.96 -23.66
C VAL A 351 1.85 2.93 -24.80
N ALA A 352 2.90 3.04 -25.62
CA ALA A 352 3.18 2.14 -26.73
C ALA A 352 3.67 0.74 -26.32
N TRP A 353 3.95 0.51 -25.03
CA TRP A 353 4.51 -0.76 -24.53
C TRP A 353 3.46 -1.77 -24.12
N PHE A 354 2.23 -1.35 -23.90
CA PHE A 354 1.21 -2.15 -23.23
C PHE A 354 0.02 -2.46 -24.13
N GLY A 355 -0.68 -3.55 -23.82
CA GLY A 355 -1.87 -3.96 -24.54
C GLY A 355 -3.13 -3.17 -24.16
N PRO A 356 -4.20 -3.33 -24.96
CA PRO A 356 -5.50 -2.72 -24.71
C PRO A 356 -5.97 -2.84 -23.25
N GLY A 357 -6.55 -1.77 -22.72
CA GLY A 357 -7.09 -1.70 -21.37
C GLY A 357 -6.05 -1.47 -20.26
N SER A 358 -4.78 -1.22 -20.61
CA SER A 358 -3.71 -0.97 -19.63
C SER A 358 -3.79 0.42 -19.00
N ARG A 359 -3.34 0.54 -17.74
CA ARG A 359 -3.32 1.80 -16.99
C ARG A 359 -1.96 2.03 -16.35
N VAL A 360 -1.44 3.25 -16.52
CA VAL A 360 -0.21 3.73 -15.88
C VAL A 360 -0.58 4.90 -14.96
N ILE A 361 -0.15 4.86 -13.70
CA ILE A 361 -0.31 5.95 -12.75
C ILE A 361 1.07 6.48 -12.42
N VAL A 362 1.30 7.78 -12.63
CA VAL A 362 2.58 8.43 -12.34
C VAL A 362 2.36 9.40 -11.19
N THR A 363 3.11 9.26 -10.09
CA THR A 363 3.14 10.28 -9.04
C THR A 363 4.37 11.17 -9.23
N THR A 364 4.18 12.49 -9.15
CA THR A 364 5.31 13.43 -9.30
C THR A 364 5.13 14.70 -8.49
N ARG A 365 6.24 15.37 -8.17
CA ARG A 365 6.24 16.74 -7.66
C ARG A 365 6.38 17.77 -8.77
N ASN A 366 6.82 17.35 -9.95
CA ASN A 366 7.13 18.19 -11.09
C ASN A 366 6.18 17.86 -12.24
N LYS A 367 5.27 18.78 -12.58
CA LYS A 367 4.31 18.61 -13.68
C LYS A 367 5.01 18.30 -15.01
N ASN A 368 6.22 18.81 -15.25
CA ASN A 368 6.99 18.51 -16.46
C ASN A 368 7.42 17.04 -16.57
N ALA A 369 7.54 16.31 -15.45
CA ALA A 369 7.86 14.89 -15.47
C ALA A 369 6.78 14.03 -16.17
N LEU A 370 5.57 14.57 -16.31
CA LEU A 370 4.47 13.92 -17.03
C LEU A 370 4.62 14.00 -18.56
N GLY A 371 5.57 14.78 -19.08
CA GLY A 371 5.87 14.88 -20.50
C GLY A 371 4.65 15.23 -21.35
N LEU A 372 4.33 14.37 -22.33
CA LEU A 372 3.22 14.55 -23.27
C LEU A 372 1.87 14.07 -22.74
N THR A 373 1.75 13.80 -21.43
CA THR A 373 0.47 13.37 -20.83
C THR A 373 -0.56 14.50 -20.95
N PRO A 374 -1.74 14.27 -21.57
CA PRO A 374 -2.79 15.28 -21.73
C PRO A 374 -3.21 15.89 -20.38
N GLU A 375 -3.47 17.20 -20.34
CA GLU A 375 -3.87 17.89 -19.09
C GLU A 375 -5.15 17.31 -18.46
N GLU A 376 -6.05 16.79 -19.29
CA GLU A 376 -7.29 16.11 -18.89
C GLU A 376 -7.05 14.85 -18.05
N LEU A 377 -5.87 14.23 -18.19
CA LEU A 377 -5.43 13.04 -17.46
C LEU A 377 -4.49 13.39 -16.31
N GLN A 378 -4.39 14.66 -15.94
CA GLN A 378 -3.59 15.13 -14.83
C GLN A 378 -4.49 15.51 -13.65
N TYR A 379 -4.11 15.06 -12.45
CA TYR A 379 -4.84 15.31 -11.22
C TYR A 379 -3.89 15.94 -10.20
N GLU A 380 -4.16 17.20 -9.85
CA GLU A 380 -3.48 17.86 -8.74
C GLU A 380 -4.09 17.39 -7.40
N VAL A 381 -3.27 16.87 -6.50
CA VAL A 381 -3.72 16.43 -5.18
C VAL A 381 -3.89 17.64 -4.27
N GLU A 382 -5.14 17.86 -3.86
CA GLU A 382 -5.49 18.91 -2.91
C GLU A 382 -5.14 18.56 -1.45
N GLU A 383 -5.09 19.59 -0.61
CA GLU A 383 -4.92 19.49 0.84
C GLU A 383 -5.96 18.57 1.50
N MET A 384 -5.61 17.99 2.65
CA MET A 384 -6.55 17.17 3.40
C MET A 384 -7.60 18.05 4.07
N ASN A 385 -8.87 17.64 4.00
CA ASN A 385 -9.93 18.41 4.65
C ASN A 385 -9.69 18.47 6.18
N PRO A 386 -10.26 19.45 6.90
CA PRO A 386 -10.01 19.61 8.34
C PRO A 386 -10.43 18.39 9.19
N VAL A 387 -11.52 17.71 8.81
CA VAL A 387 -12.06 16.55 9.55
C VAL A 387 -11.08 15.37 9.48
N TRP A 388 -10.63 15.00 8.29
CA TRP A 388 -9.67 13.92 8.06
C TRP A 388 -8.28 14.30 8.54
N SER A 389 -7.92 15.59 8.49
CA SER A 389 -6.67 16.08 9.06
C SER A 389 -6.63 15.84 10.57
N MET A 390 -7.73 16.13 11.26
CA MET A 390 -7.89 15.85 12.68
C MET A 390 -7.82 14.34 12.97
N GLU A 391 -8.55 13.53 12.21
CA GLU A 391 -8.53 12.07 12.38
C GLU A 391 -7.11 11.50 12.19
N LEU A 392 -6.40 11.90 11.14
CA LEU A 392 -5.04 11.45 10.86
C LEU A 392 -4.10 11.85 12.01
N PHE A 393 -4.14 13.12 12.42
CA PHE A 393 -3.37 13.59 13.56
C PHE A 393 -3.66 12.76 14.81
N CYS A 394 -4.93 12.46 15.08
CA CYS A 394 -5.32 11.71 16.27
C CYS A 394 -4.86 10.25 16.24
N LYS A 395 -4.92 9.59 15.08
CA LYS A 395 -4.38 8.24 14.90
C LYS A 395 -2.88 8.19 15.23
N HIS A 396 -2.15 9.25 14.92
CA HIS A 396 -0.73 9.35 15.24
C HIS A 396 -0.44 9.77 16.68
N ALA A 397 -1.18 10.74 17.23
CA ALA A 397 -0.94 11.31 18.56
C ALA A 397 -1.58 10.52 19.72
N PHE A 398 -2.76 9.96 19.52
CA PHE A 398 -3.55 9.29 20.55
C PHE A 398 -3.74 7.79 20.32
N ARG A 399 -3.43 7.28 19.11
CA ARG A 399 -3.79 5.93 18.66
C ARG A 399 -5.31 5.69 18.72
N SER A 400 -6.07 6.75 18.45
CA SER A 400 -7.53 6.81 18.45
C SER A 400 -7.97 7.82 17.39
N ASP A 401 -9.22 7.77 16.97
CA ASP A 401 -9.77 8.66 15.95
C ASP A 401 -10.11 10.06 16.49
N SER A 402 -9.99 10.28 17.80
CA SER A 402 -10.35 11.56 18.44
C SER A 402 -9.40 11.98 19.55
N PRO A 403 -9.27 13.30 19.81
CA PRO A 403 -8.42 13.80 20.88
C PRO A 403 -9.12 13.70 22.24
N THR A 404 -8.34 13.65 23.31
CA THR A 404 -8.87 13.80 24.67
C THR A 404 -9.43 15.21 24.88
N VAL A 405 -10.42 15.35 25.78
CA VAL A 405 -11.08 16.64 26.06
C VAL A 405 -10.07 17.73 26.42
N GLU A 406 -9.05 17.39 27.21
CA GLU A 406 -8.03 18.33 27.68
C GLU A 406 -7.06 18.84 26.60
N LEU A 407 -6.88 18.05 25.53
CA LEU A 407 -5.93 18.31 24.44
C LEU A 407 -6.63 18.69 23.14
N ARG A 408 -7.97 18.74 23.10
CA ARG A 408 -8.75 19.10 21.90
C ARG A 408 -8.34 20.45 21.32
N ALA A 409 -8.38 21.51 22.13
CA ALA A 409 -8.01 22.85 21.67
C ALA A 409 -6.55 22.95 21.17
N LEU A 410 -5.62 22.19 21.76
CA LEU A 410 -4.25 22.13 21.27
C LEU A 410 -4.13 21.33 19.97
N SER A 411 -4.90 20.24 19.85
CA SER A 411 -4.98 19.44 18.62
C SER A 411 -5.52 20.28 17.47
N ASP A 412 -6.60 21.03 17.69
CA ASP A 412 -7.18 21.95 16.69
C ASP A 412 -6.16 22.99 16.24
N ALA A 413 -5.47 23.64 17.19
CA ALA A 413 -4.46 24.63 16.87
C ALA A 413 -3.27 24.04 16.09
N ILE A 414 -2.81 22.83 16.45
CA ILE A 414 -1.72 22.15 15.75
C ILE A 414 -2.16 21.77 14.33
N VAL A 415 -3.33 21.13 14.19
CA VAL A 415 -3.86 20.72 12.88
C VAL A 415 -4.01 21.93 11.96
N ASN A 416 -4.57 23.04 12.45
CA ASN A 416 -4.65 24.29 11.69
C ASN A 416 -3.26 24.81 11.28
N THR A 417 -2.25 24.74 12.15
CA THR A 417 -0.87 25.16 11.83
C THR A 417 -0.24 24.29 10.73
N THR A 418 -0.64 23.02 10.60
CA THR A 418 -0.10 22.14 9.55
C THR A 418 -0.68 22.40 8.15
N GLY A 419 -1.77 23.18 8.03
CA GLY A 419 -2.40 23.48 6.74
C GLY A 419 -2.96 22.25 6.03
N GLY A 420 -3.33 21.19 6.75
CA GLY A 420 -3.87 19.98 6.13
C GLY A 420 -2.84 19.14 5.34
N LEU A 421 -1.54 19.36 5.57
CA LEU A 421 -0.47 18.58 4.96
C LEU A 421 -0.29 17.22 5.68
N PRO A 422 -0.59 16.06 5.05
CA PRO A 422 -0.56 14.75 5.71
C PRO A 422 0.79 14.41 6.35
N LEU A 423 1.89 14.72 5.67
CA LEU A 423 3.23 14.51 6.22
C LEU A 423 3.45 15.26 7.55
N ALA A 424 3.00 16.50 7.65
CA ALA A 424 3.18 17.30 8.86
C ALA A 424 2.32 16.74 10.01
N LEU A 425 1.07 16.38 9.72
CA LEU A 425 0.14 15.77 10.68
C LEU A 425 0.71 14.46 11.27
N GLU A 426 1.24 13.59 10.41
CA GLU A 426 1.86 12.32 10.82
C GLU A 426 3.11 12.54 11.69
N VAL A 427 4.04 13.40 11.25
CA VAL A 427 5.30 13.66 11.95
C VAL A 427 5.04 14.26 13.33
N ILE A 428 4.19 15.28 13.40
CA ILE A 428 3.92 16.02 14.64
C ILE A 428 3.08 15.16 15.58
N GLY A 429 2.03 14.50 15.07
CA GLY A 429 1.21 13.60 15.87
C GLY A 429 2.05 12.48 16.49
N SER A 430 2.91 11.85 15.70
CA SER A 430 3.79 10.77 16.18
C SER A 430 4.80 11.27 17.23
N TYR A 431 5.32 12.49 17.07
CA TYR A 431 6.22 13.11 18.06
C TYR A 431 5.52 13.38 19.40
N LEU A 432 4.26 13.81 19.37
CA LEU A 432 3.46 14.15 20.54
C LEU A 432 2.84 12.95 21.24
N CYS A 433 2.86 11.77 20.62
CA CYS A 433 2.33 10.55 21.19
C CYS A 433 2.96 10.25 22.56
N GLY A 434 2.13 10.17 23.60
CA GLY A 434 2.55 9.91 24.98
C GLY A 434 3.26 11.08 25.68
N LYS A 435 3.29 12.28 25.09
CA LYS A 435 3.90 13.48 25.69
C LYS A 435 2.90 14.24 26.57
N GLY A 436 3.41 14.87 27.62
CA GLY A 436 2.61 15.71 28.51
C GLY A 436 2.20 17.06 27.88
N LYS A 437 1.15 17.68 28.41
CA LYS A 437 0.53 18.92 27.90
C LYS A 437 1.50 20.11 27.75
N VAL A 438 2.55 20.19 28.58
CA VAL A 438 3.58 21.23 28.48
C VAL A 438 4.32 21.13 27.15
N ILE A 439 4.75 19.92 26.77
CA ILE A 439 5.44 19.66 25.51
C ILE A 439 4.55 19.99 24.30
N TRP A 440 3.24 19.71 24.39
CA TRP A 440 2.29 20.11 23.35
C TRP A 440 2.24 21.62 23.14
N LYS A 441 2.18 22.40 24.23
CA LYS A 441 2.18 23.87 24.16
C LYS A 441 3.49 24.41 23.58
N GLU A 442 4.63 23.88 24.01
CA GLU A 442 5.94 24.26 23.47
C GLU A 442 6.08 23.90 21.99
N THR A 443 5.58 22.72 21.60
CA THR A 443 5.60 22.27 20.21
C THR A 443 4.75 23.19 19.34
N LEU A 444 3.52 23.52 19.78
CA LEU A 444 2.68 24.48 19.07
C LEU A 444 3.36 25.85 18.94
N LYS A 445 4.05 26.33 19.98
CA LYS A 445 4.81 27.58 19.90
C LYS A 445 5.90 27.51 18.83
N LYS A 446 6.70 26.45 18.83
CA LYS A 446 7.76 26.23 17.82
C LYS A 446 7.19 26.12 16.40
N LEU A 447 6.05 25.44 16.23
CA LEU A 447 5.41 25.26 14.93
C LEU A 447 4.87 26.56 14.32
N LYS A 448 4.53 27.55 15.15
CA LYS A 448 4.17 28.90 14.67
C LYS A 448 5.36 29.68 14.14
N GLU A 449 6.58 29.29 14.52
CA GLU A 449 7.81 29.94 14.09
C GLU A 449 8.39 29.26 12.84
N LYS A 450 8.48 27.93 12.83
CA LYS A 450 8.96 27.14 11.69
C LYS A 450 8.41 25.71 11.67
N PRO A 451 8.35 25.07 10.50
CA PRO A 451 7.89 23.68 10.40
C PRO A 451 8.78 22.73 11.23
N HIS A 452 8.26 21.57 11.60
CA HIS A 452 9.08 20.56 12.27
C HIS A 452 10.25 20.12 11.37
N MET A 453 11.46 19.89 11.93
CA MET A 453 12.69 19.58 11.18
C MET A 453 12.50 18.47 10.13
N LYS A 454 11.91 17.32 10.51
CA LYS A 454 11.61 16.22 9.57
C LYS A 454 10.66 16.61 8.42
N VAL A 455 9.78 17.58 8.62
CA VAL A 455 8.91 18.12 7.56
C VAL A 455 9.76 19.02 6.66
N GLN A 456 10.58 19.90 7.23
CA GLN A 456 11.50 20.75 6.47
C GLN A 456 12.38 19.92 5.54
N GLU A 457 13.05 18.88 6.04
CA GLU A 457 13.91 17.98 5.25
C GLU A 457 13.21 17.43 4.01
N LYS A 458 11.94 17.06 4.10
CA LYS A 458 11.18 16.47 3.00
C LYS A 458 10.66 17.48 1.99
N LEU A 459 10.31 18.69 2.46
CA LEU A 459 9.85 19.79 1.60
C LEU A 459 11.02 20.47 0.90
N ARG A 460 12.16 20.59 1.58
CA ARG A 460 13.38 21.21 1.09
C ARG A 460 13.95 20.51 -0.16
N ILE A 461 13.68 19.22 -0.33
CA ILE A 461 14.04 18.46 -1.54
C ILE A 461 13.68 19.20 -2.83
N SER A 462 12.46 19.77 -2.91
CA SER A 462 11.99 20.47 -4.11
C SER A 462 12.57 21.89 -4.24
N TYR A 463 13.01 22.48 -3.13
CA TYR A 463 13.69 23.77 -3.11
C TYR A 463 15.16 23.64 -3.48
N ASP A 464 15.87 22.65 -2.94
CA ASP A 464 17.30 22.43 -3.19
C ASP A 464 17.58 22.04 -4.66
N SER A 465 16.57 21.57 -5.40
CA SER A 465 16.65 21.29 -6.84
C SER A 465 16.50 22.52 -7.73
N LEU A 466 16.12 23.68 -7.18
CA LEU A 466 15.95 24.92 -7.94
C LEU A 466 17.29 25.59 -8.22
N GLU A 467 17.38 26.33 -9.32
CA GLU A 467 18.50 27.23 -9.61
C GLU A 467 18.55 28.40 -8.63
N LEU A 468 19.69 29.07 -8.53
CA LEU A 468 19.91 30.12 -7.53
C LEU A 468 18.89 31.26 -7.64
N GLU A 469 18.60 31.72 -8.86
CA GLU A 469 17.65 32.78 -9.15
C GLU A 469 16.22 32.37 -8.76
N GLN A 470 15.84 31.14 -9.08
CA GLN A 470 14.55 30.54 -8.73
C GLN A 470 14.39 30.40 -7.21
N GLN A 471 15.47 30.01 -6.50
CA GLN A 471 15.50 30.00 -5.04
C GLN A 471 15.28 31.40 -4.47
N LYS A 472 15.89 32.45 -5.04
CA LYS A 472 15.65 33.84 -4.61
C LYS A 472 14.20 34.26 -4.80
N ILE A 473 13.59 33.94 -5.94
CA ILE A 473 12.16 34.18 -6.21
C ILE A 473 11.28 33.46 -5.18
N PHE A 474 11.55 32.17 -4.91
CA PHE A 474 10.82 31.41 -3.90
C PHE A 474 10.87 32.05 -2.51
N LEU A 475 12.07 32.46 -2.07
CA LEU A 475 12.27 33.11 -0.77
C LEU A 475 11.60 34.49 -0.71
N ASP A 476 11.62 35.26 -1.80
CA ASP A 476 10.91 36.54 -1.91
C ASP A 476 9.40 36.36 -1.76
N ILE A 477 8.82 35.35 -2.43
CA ILE A 477 7.39 35.04 -2.30
C ILE A 477 7.07 34.65 -0.86
N ALA A 478 7.81 33.71 -0.27
CA ALA A 478 7.60 33.23 1.11
C ALA A 478 7.68 34.36 2.16
N CYS A 479 8.54 35.35 1.94
CA CYS A 479 8.75 36.46 2.86
C CYS A 479 7.78 37.62 2.65
N HIS A 480 7.49 38.00 1.40
CA HIS A 480 6.92 39.32 1.09
C HIS A 480 5.70 39.31 0.17
N PHE A 481 5.64 38.39 -0.80
CA PHE A 481 4.69 38.53 -1.92
C PHE A 481 3.46 37.62 -1.87
N ILE A 482 3.29 36.79 -0.85
CA ILE A 482 2.03 36.03 -0.67
C ILE A 482 0.83 37.00 -0.61
N GLY A 483 -0.19 36.73 -1.43
CA GLY A 483 -1.38 37.56 -1.59
C GLY A 483 -1.15 38.86 -2.37
N LYS A 484 0.04 39.06 -2.96
CA LYS A 484 0.34 40.22 -3.82
C LYS A 484 0.20 39.85 -5.29
N ASP A 485 -0.14 40.84 -6.10
CA ASP A 485 -0.21 40.72 -7.56
C ASP A 485 1.18 40.44 -8.14
N ARG A 486 1.30 39.41 -8.99
CA ARG A 486 2.59 38.99 -9.54
C ARG A 486 3.31 40.06 -10.35
N ARG A 487 2.56 40.98 -10.99
CA ARG A 487 3.13 42.04 -11.85
C ARG A 487 4.07 42.96 -11.08
N VAL A 488 3.78 43.18 -9.79
CA VAL A 488 4.61 44.02 -8.92
C VAL A 488 5.96 43.37 -8.65
N ALA A 489 5.97 42.06 -8.40
CA ALA A 489 7.20 41.33 -8.11
C ALA A 489 8.05 41.07 -9.38
N ILE A 490 7.40 40.83 -10.52
CA ILE A 490 8.06 40.60 -11.82
C ILE A 490 9.03 41.75 -12.14
N HIS A 491 8.58 43.00 -12.07
CA HIS A 491 9.44 44.15 -12.36
C HIS A 491 10.69 44.22 -11.47
N MET A 492 10.53 43.95 -10.17
CA MET A 492 11.67 43.90 -9.25
C MET A 492 12.66 42.79 -9.63
N TRP A 493 12.16 41.62 -10.00
CA TRP A 493 12.99 40.47 -10.38
C TRP A 493 13.66 40.65 -11.75
N GLU A 494 13.05 41.38 -12.68
CA GLU A 494 13.68 41.78 -13.95
C GLU A 494 14.91 42.65 -13.70
N ASP A 495 14.79 43.68 -12.85
CA ASP A 495 15.89 44.54 -12.46
C ASP A 495 17.02 43.78 -11.74
N CYS A 496 16.66 42.76 -10.95
CA CYS A 496 17.62 41.87 -10.29
C CYS A 496 18.21 40.78 -11.20
N LYS A 497 17.79 40.68 -12.47
CA LYS A 497 18.19 39.64 -13.42
C LYS A 497 17.89 38.22 -12.93
N PHE A 498 16.74 38.02 -12.28
CA PHE A 498 16.31 36.70 -11.78
C PHE A 498 15.49 35.90 -12.79
N TYR A 499 15.24 36.43 -13.99
CA TYR A 499 14.47 35.77 -15.05
C TYR A 499 13.08 35.30 -14.53
N PRO A 500 12.20 36.23 -14.13
CA PRO A 500 11.02 35.90 -13.36
C PRO A 500 10.02 35.00 -14.09
N GLU A 501 9.86 35.11 -15.41
CA GLU A 501 8.91 34.26 -16.15
C GLU A 501 9.32 32.78 -16.09
N SER A 502 10.59 32.45 -16.37
CA SER A 502 11.09 31.08 -16.25
C SER A 502 11.12 30.61 -14.79
N GLY A 503 11.46 31.51 -13.86
CA GLY A 503 11.48 31.17 -12.45
C GLY A 503 10.09 30.87 -11.89
N LEU A 504 9.08 31.66 -12.25
CA LEU A 504 7.70 31.40 -11.83
C LEU A 504 7.14 30.14 -12.46
N ASP A 505 7.41 29.89 -13.73
CA ASP A 505 7.00 28.66 -14.41
C ASP A 505 7.55 27.44 -13.68
N GLU A 506 8.85 27.41 -13.37
CA GLU A 506 9.47 26.30 -12.65
C GLU A 506 8.88 26.09 -11.24
N LEU A 507 8.61 27.18 -10.50
CA LEU A 507 7.99 27.08 -9.18
C LEU A 507 6.55 26.55 -9.24
N ILE A 508 5.77 26.91 -10.27
CA ILE A 508 4.41 26.39 -10.49
C ILE A 508 4.47 24.91 -10.89
N LEU A 509 5.37 24.56 -11.82
CA LEU A 509 5.57 23.19 -12.29
C LEU A 509 5.94 22.24 -11.14
N ARG A 510 6.79 22.70 -10.21
CA ARG A 510 7.14 21.94 -8.99
C ARG A 510 6.09 21.98 -7.87
N SER A 511 4.92 22.58 -8.13
CA SER A 511 3.84 22.75 -7.15
C SER A 511 4.30 23.46 -5.86
N LEU A 512 5.25 24.40 -5.97
CA LEU A 512 5.77 25.17 -4.84
C LEU A 512 4.94 26.44 -4.60
N ILE A 513 4.33 26.98 -5.65
CA ILE A 513 3.41 28.12 -5.60
C ILE A 513 2.21 27.90 -6.54
N LYS A 514 1.19 28.73 -6.37
CA LYS A 514 0.09 28.89 -7.33
C LYS A 514 -0.14 30.37 -7.61
N ILE A 515 -0.72 30.67 -8.77
CA ILE A 515 -1.24 32.01 -9.08
C ILE A 515 -2.76 31.93 -9.02
N GLY A 516 -3.37 32.73 -8.14
CA GLY A 516 -4.81 32.83 -8.01
C GLY A 516 -5.47 33.42 -9.25
N GLY A 517 -6.78 33.24 -9.38
CA GLY A 517 -7.56 33.82 -10.51
C GLY A 517 -7.54 35.35 -10.53
N ASP A 518 -7.20 35.99 -9.41
CA ASP A 518 -6.97 37.42 -9.26
C ASP A 518 -5.52 37.85 -9.53
N ASN A 519 -4.70 36.95 -10.10
CA ASN A 519 -3.29 37.17 -10.43
C ASN A 519 -2.38 37.36 -9.19
N THR A 520 -2.80 36.86 -8.02
CA THR A 520 -2.03 36.94 -6.78
C THR A 520 -1.22 35.68 -6.49
N PHE A 521 -0.09 35.81 -5.82
CA PHE A 521 0.70 34.65 -5.37
C PHE A 521 0.02 33.94 -4.21
N TRP A 522 -0.04 32.61 -4.32
CA TRP A 522 -0.42 31.72 -3.25
C TRP A 522 0.70 30.70 -3.00
N MET A 523 0.99 30.44 -1.72
CA MET A 523 1.98 29.45 -1.29
C MET A 523 1.44 28.76 -0.04
N HIS A 524 1.53 27.43 -0.01
CA HIS A 524 1.09 26.64 1.13
C HIS A 524 1.85 27.05 2.40
N ASP A 525 1.17 27.13 3.54
CA ASP A 525 1.70 27.59 4.83
C ASP A 525 3.03 26.91 5.23
N GLN A 526 3.10 25.58 5.11
CA GLN A 526 4.33 24.82 5.37
C GLN A 526 5.51 25.15 4.42
N LEU A 527 5.26 25.56 3.16
CA LEU A 527 6.31 26.04 2.26
C LEU A 527 6.73 27.48 2.58
N ARG A 528 5.76 28.34 2.89
CA ARG A 528 6.03 29.71 3.38
C ARG A 528 6.94 29.68 4.59
N ASP A 529 6.57 28.86 5.58
CA ASP A 529 7.31 28.79 6.84
C ASP A 529 8.65 28.06 6.67
N LEU A 530 8.78 27.16 5.69
CA LEU A 530 10.07 26.63 5.25
C LEU A 530 10.96 27.73 4.67
N GLY A 531 10.45 28.53 3.73
CA GLY A 531 11.22 29.62 3.10
C GLY A 531 11.72 30.62 4.14
N ARG A 532 10.86 31.00 5.10
CA ARG A 532 11.23 31.85 6.23
C ARG A 532 12.29 31.19 7.12
N ALA A 533 12.15 29.89 7.42
CA ALA A 533 13.15 29.16 8.19
C ALA A 533 14.52 29.05 7.48
N ILE A 534 14.54 28.99 6.15
CA ILE A 534 15.79 29.02 5.36
C ILE A 534 16.48 30.38 5.55
N VAL A 535 15.74 31.50 5.46
CA VAL A 535 16.31 32.84 5.69
C VAL A 535 16.79 33.01 7.14
N GLN A 536 16.07 32.45 8.12
CA GLN A 536 16.53 32.44 9.53
C GLN A 536 17.89 31.74 9.71
N GLN A 537 18.16 30.71 8.91
CA GLN A 537 19.42 29.95 8.99
C GLN A 537 20.62 30.72 8.42
N GLU A 538 20.41 31.79 7.66
CA GLU A 538 21.51 32.64 7.15
C GLU A 538 22.26 33.31 8.31
N ASP A 539 21.53 33.79 9.32
CA ASP A 539 22.08 34.22 10.61
C ASP A 539 21.01 34.12 11.71
N GLU A 540 21.13 33.12 12.58
CA GLU A 540 20.13 32.90 13.64
C GLU A 540 20.15 34.01 14.71
N LYS A 541 21.28 34.70 14.89
CA LYS A 541 21.48 35.64 15.99
C LYS A 541 21.24 37.08 15.58
N GLU A 542 21.67 37.44 14.37
CA GLU A 542 21.67 38.82 13.91
C GLU A 542 20.75 38.99 12.69
N PRO A 543 19.50 39.45 12.90
CA PRO A 543 18.55 39.63 11.81
C PRO A 543 19.06 40.58 10.73
N GLY A 544 19.89 41.58 11.10
CA GLY A 544 20.44 42.55 10.16
C GLY A 544 21.38 41.97 9.11
N ASN A 545 21.88 40.75 9.31
CA ASN A 545 22.76 40.02 8.39
C ASN A 545 21.99 39.11 7.41
N ARG A 546 20.69 38.89 7.63
CA ARG A 546 19.86 38.05 6.75
C ARG A 546 19.54 38.77 5.45
N SER A 547 19.34 37.99 4.40
CA SER A 547 18.98 38.50 3.08
C SER A 547 17.59 39.13 3.02
N ARG A 548 16.65 38.68 3.87
CA ARG A 548 15.26 39.14 3.94
C ARG A 548 14.79 39.26 5.39
N LEU A 549 13.87 40.20 5.64
CA LEU A 549 13.19 40.40 6.92
C LEU A 549 11.69 40.52 6.70
N TRP A 550 10.92 39.50 7.06
CA TRP A 550 9.46 39.49 6.87
C TRP A 550 8.67 39.86 8.13
N ASN A 551 9.30 39.84 9.30
CA ASN A 551 8.67 40.30 10.54
C ASN A 551 8.83 41.82 10.65
N ASN A 552 7.70 42.54 10.71
CA ASN A 552 7.69 44.00 10.80
C ASN A 552 8.42 44.54 12.03
N GLU A 553 8.28 43.89 13.19
CA GLU A 553 8.94 44.31 14.44
C GLU A 553 10.45 44.14 14.33
N GLU A 554 10.89 43.02 13.78
CA GLU A 554 12.30 42.72 13.54
C GLU A 554 12.92 43.67 12.50
N ALA A 555 12.22 43.91 11.40
CA ALA A 555 12.63 44.86 10.38
C ALA A 555 12.75 46.30 10.93
N LEU A 556 11.78 46.72 11.76
CA LEU A 556 11.83 48.02 12.45
C LEU A 556 13.03 48.11 13.40
N SER A 557 13.31 47.07 14.18
CA SER A 557 14.46 47.02 15.10
C SER A 557 15.78 47.19 14.34
N VAL A 558 16.00 46.41 13.28
CA VAL A 558 17.21 46.47 12.45
C VAL A 558 17.36 47.86 11.81
N LEU A 559 16.27 48.46 11.33
CA LEU A 559 16.30 49.80 10.73
C LEU A 559 16.62 50.89 11.76
N GLN A 560 16.16 50.74 13.01
CA GLN A 560 16.47 51.66 14.10
C GLN A 560 17.94 51.55 14.51
N GLU A 561 18.47 50.34 14.68
CA GLU A 561 19.88 50.11 15.01
C GLU A 561 20.81 50.67 13.92
N LYS A 562 20.53 50.41 12.63
CA LYS A 562 21.32 50.98 11.52
C LYS A 562 21.28 52.51 11.48
N LYS A 563 20.17 53.14 11.84
CA LYS A 563 20.08 54.62 11.95
C LYS A 563 20.98 55.17 13.07
N VAL A 564 21.05 54.50 14.21
CA VAL A 564 21.92 54.89 15.33
C VAL A 564 23.39 54.69 14.96
N SER A 565 23.76 53.60 14.31
CA SER A 565 25.14 53.35 13.84
C SER A 565 25.64 54.41 12.84
N ILE A 566 24.77 54.87 11.93
CA ILE A 566 25.11 55.95 10.98
C ILE A 566 25.27 57.31 11.69
N GLN A 567 24.55 57.54 12.80
CA GLN A 567 24.73 58.75 13.62
C GLN A 567 26.00 58.69 14.49
N VAL A 568 26.40 57.52 14.98
CA VAL A 568 27.61 57.35 15.80
C VAL A 568 28.90 57.41 14.97
N CYS A 569 28.86 57.05 13.67
CA CYS A 569 29.99 57.23 12.74
C CYS A 569 30.14 58.65 12.17
N ARG A 570 29.35 59.63 12.62
CA ARG A 570 29.51 61.06 12.32
C ARG A 570 30.01 61.83 13.54
N TYR A 571 31.22 61.54 14.00
CA TYR A 571 31.97 62.42 14.91
C TYR A 571 33.45 62.38 14.60
#